data_AF-A0A954RF96-F1
#
_entry.id   AF-A0A954RF96-F1
#
_cell.length_a   1.000
_cell.length_b   1.000
_cell.length_c   1.000
_cell.angle_alpha   90.00
_cell.angle_beta   90.00
_cell.angle_gamma   90.00
#
_symmetry.space_group_name_H-M   'P 1'
#
loop_
_entity.id
_entity.type
_entity.pdbx_description
1 polymer ?
#
loop_
_entity_poly.entity_id
_entity_poly.type
_entity_poly.pdbx_seq_one_letter_code
_entity_poly.pdbx_strand_id
1 'polypeptide(L)' 'MSSITFRPYRHDDLDALRAIMVDAFDGVSIDQGIERVHGPIHGRDWRWRKGRHLDEDIARDAGGLIVAEA' A
#
# COMPACT_ATOMS: atom_id res chain seq x y z
N MET A 1 22.31 -5.70 -15.89
CA MET A 1 21.19 -4.77 -15.59
C MET A 1 19.92 -5.55 -15.82
N SER A 2 19.08 -5.70 -14.81
CA SER A 2 17.77 -6.31 -15.01
C SER A 2 16.87 -5.32 -15.75
N SER A 3 16.07 -5.82 -16.69
CA SER A 3 15.13 -4.99 -17.45
C SER A 3 13.84 -4.86 -16.63
N ILE A 4 13.37 -3.63 -16.43
CA ILE A 4 12.07 -3.41 -15.79
C ILE A 4 10.97 -3.69 -16.82
N THR A 5 10.00 -4.52 -16.45
CA THR A 5 8.79 -4.78 -17.23
C THR A 5 7.56 -4.21 -16.51
N PHE A 6 6.57 -3.79 -17.28
CA PHE A 6 5.30 -3.28 -16.75
C PHE A 6 4.16 -4.20 -17.19
N ARG A 7 3.27 -4.56 -16.26
CA ARG A 7 2.12 -5.40 -16.54
C ARG A 7 0.89 -4.97 -15.73
N PRO A 8 -0.33 -5.38 -16.15
CA PRO A 8 -1.52 -5.21 -15.32
C PRO A 8 -1.38 -5.91 -13.96
N TYR A 9 -2.02 -5.34 -12.95
CA TYR A 9 -2.22 -5.95 -11.64
C TYR A 9 -2.93 -7.32 -11.74
N ARG A 10 -2.52 -8.24 -10.88
CA ARG A 10 -3.15 -9.54 -10.63
C ARG A 10 -3.44 -9.65 -9.14
N HIS A 11 -4.48 -10.37 -8.76
CA HIS A 11 -4.89 -10.46 -7.36
C HIS A 11 -3.78 -10.97 -6.43
N ASP A 12 -2.94 -11.88 -6.91
CA ASP A 12 -1.81 -12.43 -6.16
C ASP A 12 -0.71 -11.40 -5.85
N ASP A 13 -0.74 -10.22 -6.48
CA ASP A 13 0.17 -9.12 -6.19
C ASP A 13 -0.21 -8.36 -4.91
N LEU A 14 -1.44 -8.56 -4.39
CA LEU A 14 -2.03 -7.71 -3.35
C LEU A 14 -1.15 -7.58 -2.11
N ASP A 15 -0.63 -8.68 -1.59
CA ASP A 15 0.18 -8.68 -0.38
C ASP A 15 1.52 -7.98 -0.59
N ALA A 16 2.16 -8.19 -1.75
CA ALA A 16 3.42 -7.55 -2.11
C ALA A 16 3.24 -6.04 -2.32
N LEU A 17 2.20 -5.64 -3.04
CA LEU A 17 1.88 -4.22 -3.26
C LEU A 17 1.51 -3.51 -1.95
N ARG A 18 0.79 -4.19 -1.04
CA ARG A 18 0.49 -3.65 0.29
C ARG A 18 1.76 -3.41 1.10
N ALA A 19 2.70 -4.36 1.08
CA ALA A 19 3.99 -4.20 1.74
C ALA A 19 4.77 -3.01 1.16
N ILE A 20 4.92 -2.95 -0.17
CA ILE A 20 5.58 -1.84 -0.87
C ILE A 20 4.95 -0.49 -0.52
N MET A 21 3.60 -0.42 -0.51
CA MET A 21 2.89 0.81 -0.16
C MET A 21 3.14 1.22 1.30
N VAL A 22 3.12 0.28 2.24
CA VAL A 22 3.39 0.61 3.64
C VAL A 22 4.82 1.10 3.81
N ASP A 23 5.80 0.40 3.24
CA ASP A 23 7.22 0.73 3.34
C ASP A 23 7.55 2.08 2.70
N ALA A 24 6.96 2.39 1.55
CA ALA A 24 7.17 3.66 0.85
C ALA A 24 6.64 4.88 1.63
N PHE A 25 5.77 4.67 2.61
CA PHE A 25 5.19 5.73 3.44
C PHE A 25 5.68 5.72 4.89
N ASP A 26 6.62 4.84 5.25
CA ASP A 26 7.24 4.89 6.57
C ASP A 26 7.98 6.22 6.77
N GLY A 27 7.81 6.81 7.95
CA GLY A 27 8.35 8.11 8.32
C GLY A 27 7.58 9.32 7.79
N VAL A 28 6.73 9.15 6.77
CA VAL A 28 6.02 10.26 6.09
C VAL A 28 4.49 10.14 6.10
N SER A 29 3.95 9.01 6.53
CA SER A 29 2.50 8.78 6.60
C SER A 29 1.83 9.68 7.63
N ILE A 30 0.73 10.36 7.24
CA ILE A 30 -0.09 11.11 8.19
C ILE A 30 -0.74 10.21 9.23
N ASP A 31 -1.14 8.98 8.85
CA ASP A 31 -1.68 7.99 9.80
C ASP A 31 -0.65 7.63 10.86
N GLN A 32 0.62 7.50 10.46
CA GLN A 32 1.72 7.25 11.40
C GLN A 32 1.97 8.45 12.30
N GLY A 33 1.89 9.67 11.75
CA GLY A 33 1.99 10.91 12.53
C GLY A 33 0.91 11.01 13.60
N ILE A 34 -0.35 10.75 13.23
CA ILE A 34 -1.50 10.72 14.14
C ILE A 34 -1.30 9.64 15.21
N GLU A 35 -0.90 8.43 14.83
CA GLU A 35 -0.65 7.32 15.76
C GLU A 35 0.47 7.64 16.75
N ARG A 36 1.51 8.36 16.33
CA ARG A 36 2.60 8.77 17.23
C ARG A 36 2.12 9.71 18.35
N VAL A 37 1.11 10.53 18.08
CA VAL A 37 0.56 11.49 19.05
C VAL A 37 -0.53 10.86 19.91
N HIS A 38 -1.37 10.00 19.32
CA HIS A 38 -2.59 9.51 19.96
C HIS A 38 -2.57 8.03 20.32
N GLY A 39 -1.53 7.30 19.91
CA GLY A 39 -1.48 5.84 19.97
C GLY A 39 -2.33 5.16 18.88
N PRO A 40 -2.40 3.82 18.89
CA PRO A 40 -3.22 3.06 17.94
C PRO A 40 -4.69 3.42 18.06
N ILE A 41 -5.33 3.76 16.94
CA ILE A 41 -6.76 4.10 16.91
C ILE A 41 -7.59 2.82 16.72
N HIS A 42 -8.63 2.61 17.53
CA HIS A 42 -9.54 1.46 17.40
C HIS A 42 -8.84 0.08 17.29
N GLY A 43 -7.71 -0.10 17.98
CA GLY A 43 -6.94 -1.37 17.96
C GLY A 43 -6.27 -1.70 16.62
N ARG A 44 -6.13 -0.73 15.71
CA ARG A 44 -5.44 -0.88 14.43
C ARG A 44 -4.24 0.06 14.36
N ASP A 45 -3.15 -0.42 13.76
CA ASP A 45 -1.97 0.41 13.52
C ASP A 45 -2.11 1.21 12.21
N TRP A 46 -1.19 2.15 12.01
CA TRP A 46 -1.16 3.00 10.82
C TRP A 46 -0.93 2.20 9.53
N ARG A 47 -0.20 1.08 9.60
CA ARG A 47 0.07 0.20 8.46
C ARG A 47 -1.21 -0.45 7.95
N TRP A 48 -2.05 -0.91 8.87
CA TRP A 48 -3.37 -1.44 8.55
C TRP A 48 -4.22 -0.38 7.83
N ARG A 49 -4.26 0.87 8.33
CA ARG A 49 -5.00 1.96 7.68
C ARG A 49 -4.48 2.25 6.29
N LYS A 50 -3.17 2.46 6.18
CA LYS A 50 -2.50 2.81 4.93
C LYS A 50 -2.72 1.74 3.86
N GLY A 51 -2.56 0.46 4.25
CA GLY A 51 -2.74 -0.67 3.35
C GLY A 51 -4.16 -0.78 2.80
N ARG A 52 -5.20 -0.28 3.48
CA ARG A 52 -6.57 -0.30 2.96
C ARG A 52 -6.82 0.66 1.81
N HIS A 53 -5.99 1.69 1.62
CA HIS A 53 -6.12 2.55 0.44
C HIS A 53 -5.90 1.76 -0.85
N LEU A 54 -5.10 0.67 -0.81
CA LEU A 54 -4.98 -0.26 -1.94
C LEU A 54 -6.28 -1.01 -2.20
N ASP A 55 -6.97 -1.47 -1.14
CA ASP A 55 -8.27 -2.14 -1.26
C ASP A 55 -9.31 -1.21 -1.90
N GLU A 56 -9.29 0.07 -1.54
CA GLU A 56 -10.15 1.11 -2.11
C GLU A 56 -9.83 1.39 -3.59
N ASP A 57 -8.54 1.43 -3.98
CA ASP A 57 -8.13 1.59 -5.37
C ASP A 57 -8.53 0.39 -6.25
N ILE A 58 -8.37 -0.83 -5.74
CA ILE A 58 -8.79 -2.06 -6.45
C ILE A 58 -10.31 -2.09 -6.61
N ALA A 59 -11.07 -1.74 -5.57
CA ALA A 59 -12.52 -1.68 -5.62
C ALA A 59 -13.04 -0.62 -6.60
N ARG A 60 -12.32 0.50 -6.73
CA ARG A 60 -12.62 1.57 -7.67
C ARG A 60 -12.32 1.17 -9.11
N ASP A 61 -11.10 0.71 -9.39
CA ASP A 61 -10.65 0.32 -10.73
C ASP A 61 -9.37 -0.54 -10.68
N ALA A 62 -9.53 -1.86 -10.55
CA ALA A 62 -8.42 -2.81 -10.62
C ALA A 62 -7.62 -2.74 -11.95
N GLY A 63 -8.26 -2.34 -13.05
CA GLY A 63 -7.62 -2.23 -14.36
C GLY A 63 -6.68 -1.03 -14.49
N GLY A 64 -6.85 -0.03 -13.62
CA GLY A 64 -5.97 1.13 -13.53
C GLY A 64 -4.65 0.88 -12.80
N LEU A 65 -4.47 -0.28 -12.14
CA LEU A 65 -3.23 -0.62 -11.43
C LEU A 65 -2.22 -1.30 -12.36
N ILE A 66 -0.99 -0.80 -12.33
CA ILE A 66 0.15 -1.30 -13.10
C ILE A 66 1.26 -1.73 -12.14
N VAL A 67 1.81 -2.92 -12.36
CA VAL A 67 2.94 -3.48 -11.59
C VAL A 67 4.21 -3.33 -12.41
N ALA A 68 5.28 -2.87 -11.75
CA ALA A 68 6.63 -2.86 -12.30
C ALA A 68 7.45 -3.99 -11.66
N GLU A 69 8.09 -4.83 -12.49
CA GLU A 69 8.90 -5.98 -12.06
C GLU A 69 10.29 -5.90 -12.68
N ALA A 70 11.34 -6.28 -11.93
CA ALA A 70 12.74 -6.24 -12.33
C ALA A 70 13.44 -7.58 -12.09
#